data_AF-X1V1M2-F1
#
_entry.id   AF-X1V1M2-F1
#
_cell.length_a   1.000
_cell.length_b   1.000
_cell.length_c   1.000
_cell.angle_alpha   90.00
_cell.angle_beta   90.00
_cell.angle_gamma   90.00
#
_symmetry.space_group_name_H-M   'P 1'
#
loop_
_entity.id
_entity.type
_entity.pdbx_description
1 polymer ?
#
loop_
_entity_poly.entity_id
_entity_poly.type
_entity_poly.pdbx_seq_one_letter_code
_entity_poly.pdbx_strand_id
1 'polypeptide(L)'
;MVLWLSRCYSANILSELDTGLPLSKIGSLEFINELVRKVSLREGFGSTLANGIFEAARSIGQDAEKLLRDNFFLDGTVVGYCPRMYITNALIFALEPRQTFPQLAEVRRTVWKWLDWVNGVKSPRVSAE
;
A
#
# COMPACT_ATOMS: atom_id res chain seq x y z
N MET A 1 1.29 -0.94 4.37
CA MET A 1 1.47 -0.50 5.77
C MET A 1 1.17 1.00 5.99
N VAL A 2 1.96 1.95 5.47
CA VAL A 2 1.79 3.40 5.75
C VAL A 2 0.37 3.91 5.46
N LEU A 3 -0.21 3.52 4.32
CA LEU A 3 -1.59 3.87 3.98
C LEU A 3 -2.61 3.42 5.03
N TRP A 4 -2.43 2.23 5.60
CA TRP A 4 -3.33 1.70 6.63
C TRP A 4 -3.14 2.45 7.95
N LEU A 5 -1.90 2.75 8.37
CA LEU A 5 -1.62 3.57 9.55
C LEU A 5 -2.28 4.96 9.44
N SER A 6 -2.19 5.59 8.26
CA SER A 6 -2.84 6.88 7.99
C SER A 6 -4.37 6.79 8.16
N ARG A 7 -5.00 5.71 7.68
CA ARG A 7 -6.45 5.48 7.87
C ARG A 7 -6.81 5.25 9.32
N CYS A 8 -6.06 4.43 10.05
CA CYS A 8 -6.31 4.17 11.46
C CYS A 8 -6.18 5.44 12.31
N TYR A 9 -5.17 6.27 12.01
CA TYR A 9 -5.00 7.58 12.65
C TYR A 9 -6.17 8.51 12.34
N SER A 10 -6.57 8.61 11.07
CA SER A 10 -7.70 9.46 10.65
C SER A 10 -9.05 9.01 11.24
N ALA A 11 -9.19 7.72 11.53
CA ALA A 11 -10.37 7.13 12.16
C ALA A 11 -10.32 7.18 13.70
N ASN A 12 -9.28 7.76 14.30
CA ASN A 12 -9.04 7.78 15.75
C ASN A 12 -8.95 6.37 16.39
N ILE A 13 -8.56 5.35 15.63
CA ILE A 13 -8.35 3.98 16.12
C ILE A 13 -6.94 3.84 16.72
N LEU A 14 -5.96 4.55 16.14
CA LEU A 14 -4.60 4.59 16.65
C LEU A 14 -4.23 6.02 16.97
N SER A 15 -3.59 6.23 18.12
CA SER A 15 -2.94 7.50 18.46
C SER A 15 -1.42 7.38 18.43
N GLU A 16 -0.74 8.54 18.45
CA GLU A 16 0.72 8.57 18.62
C GLU A 16 1.14 8.03 19.98
N LEU A 17 0.30 8.20 21.00
CA LEU A 17 0.54 7.68 22.35
C LEU A 17 0.55 6.13 22.35
N ASP A 18 -0.42 5.51 21.67
CA ASP A 18 -0.54 4.05 21.62
C ASP A 18 0.57 3.40 20.80
N THR A 19 0.98 4.06 19.72
CA THR A 19 1.92 3.50 18.75
C THR A 19 3.37 3.90 19.01
N GLY A 20 3.59 5.01 19.73
CA GLY A 20 4.89 5.66 19.82
C GLY A 20 5.45 6.13 18.47
N LEU A 21 4.59 6.25 17.44
CA LEU A 21 4.95 6.72 16.11
C LEU A 21 4.40 8.13 15.90
N PRO A 22 5.14 9.03 15.22
CA PRO A 22 4.66 10.37 14.90
C PRO A 22 3.67 10.32 13.71
N LEU A 23 2.48 9.76 13.94
CA LEU A 23 1.43 9.55 12.92
C LEU A 23 0.93 10.87 12.30
N SER A 24 0.95 11.97 13.04
CA SER A 24 0.64 13.32 12.53
C SER A 24 1.64 13.79 11.46
N LYS A 25 2.83 13.20 11.43
CA LYS A 25 3.92 13.54 10.50
C LYS A 25 4.09 12.50 9.37
N ILE A 26 3.07 11.70 9.07
CA ILE A 26 3.08 10.79 7.92
C ILE A 26 3.45 11.57 6.64
N GLY A 27 4.46 11.07 5.92
CA GLY A 27 5.05 11.74 4.75
C GLY A 27 6.36 12.50 5.04
N SER A 28 6.76 12.61 6.31
CA SER A 28 8.04 13.20 6.71
C SER A 28 9.17 12.17 6.84
N LEU A 29 10.42 12.67 6.83
CA LEU A 29 11.61 11.87 7.14
C LEU A 29 11.60 11.33 8.57
N GLU A 30 11.12 12.14 9.52
CA GLU A 30 11.02 11.76 10.92
C GLU A 30 10.13 10.52 11.11
N PHE A 31 8.95 10.53 10.48
CA PHE A 31 8.03 9.41 10.53
C PHE A 31 8.63 8.14 9.92
N ILE A 32 9.20 8.22 8.72
CA ILE A 32 9.70 7.02 8.06
C ILE A 32 10.91 6.43 8.80
N ASN A 33 11.80 7.26 9.36
CA ASN A 33 12.93 6.79 10.16
C ASN A 33 12.45 6.04 11.40
N GLU A 34 11.50 6.61 12.15
CA GLU A 34 11.02 5.96 13.38
C GLU A 34 10.20 4.70 13.08
N LEU A 35 9.39 4.71 12.02
CA LEU A 35 8.66 3.52 11.57
C LEU A 35 9.62 2.39 11.22
N VAL A 36 10.61 2.65 10.37
CA VAL A 36 11.58 1.64 9.93
C VAL A 36 12.37 1.11 11.12
N ARG A 37 12.85 2.00 12.00
CA ARG A 37 13.61 1.64 13.20
C ARG A 37 12.80 0.71 14.11
N LYS A 38 11.59 1.11 14.51
CA LYS A 38 10.74 0.32 15.42
C LYS A 38 10.34 -1.02 14.83
N VAL A 39 9.98 -1.08 13.54
CA VAL A 39 9.61 -2.34 12.88
C VAL A 39 10.81 -3.28 12.78
N SER A 40 11.97 -2.76 12.37
CA SER A 40 13.18 -3.56 12.18
C SER A 40 13.73 -4.10 13.49
N LEU A 41 13.67 -3.30 14.56
CA LEU A 41 14.13 -3.67 15.89
C LEU A 41 13.03 -4.32 16.75
N ARG A 42 11.80 -4.47 16.21
CA ARG A 42 10.62 -4.99 16.91
C ARG A 42 10.36 -4.31 18.26
N GLU A 43 10.45 -2.99 18.28
CA GLU A 43 10.25 -2.18 19.50
C GLU A 43 8.81 -1.70 19.64
N GLY A 44 8.20 -1.95 20.80
CA GLY A 44 6.84 -1.50 21.11
C GLY A 44 5.85 -1.92 20.03
N PHE A 45 5.10 -0.96 19.49
CA PHE A 45 4.14 -1.20 18.40
C PHE A 45 4.81 -1.69 17.10
N GLY A 46 6.12 -1.45 16.91
CA GLY A 46 6.89 -1.99 15.81
C GLY A 46 6.95 -3.52 15.81
N SER A 47 6.91 -4.17 16.97
CA SER A 47 6.85 -5.64 17.08
C SER A 47 5.58 -6.20 16.45
N THR A 48 4.45 -5.55 16.72
CA THR A 48 3.15 -5.89 16.14
C THR A 48 3.14 -5.69 14.63
N LEU A 49 3.65 -4.55 14.15
CA LEU A 49 3.73 -4.26 12.72
C LEU A 49 4.67 -5.19 11.94
N ALA A 50 5.73 -5.69 12.59
CA ALA A 50 6.68 -6.62 12.00
C ALA A 50 6.09 -8.02 11.71
N ASN A 51 4.92 -8.34 12.26
CA ASN A 51 4.17 -9.57 11.95
C ASN A 51 3.21 -9.41 10.75
N GLY A 52 3.19 -8.24 10.12
CA GLY A 52 2.32 -7.94 8.99
C GLY A 52 1.05 -7.18 9.41
N ILE A 53 0.45 -6.48 8.44
CA ILE A 53 -0.64 -5.53 8.72
C ILE A 53 -1.96 -6.23 9.11
N PHE A 54 -2.19 -7.46 8.64
CA PHE A 54 -3.41 -8.21 8.99
C PHE A 54 -3.36 -8.68 10.44
N GLU A 55 -2.22 -9.24 10.88
CA GLU A 55 -2.04 -9.61 12.28
C GLU A 55 -2.06 -8.37 13.18
N ALA A 56 -1.43 -7.27 12.75
CA ALA A 56 -1.52 -6.01 13.47
C ALA A 56 -2.96 -5.52 13.62
N ALA A 57 -3.74 -5.52 12.54
CA ALA A 57 -5.15 -5.10 12.58
C ALA A 57 -6.00 -5.98 13.50
N ARG A 58 -5.82 -7.31 13.46
CA ARG A 58 -6.51 -8.23 14.38
C ARG A 58 -6.17 -7.97 15.84
N SER A 59 -4.89 -7.69 16.12
CA SER A 59 -4.44 -7.43 17.49
C SER A 59 -5.00 -6.13 18.08
N ILE A 60 -5.24 -5.12 17.23
CA ILE A 60 -5.80 -3.82 17.65
C ILE A 60 -7.31 -3.91 17.85
N GLY A 61 -8.01 -4.69 17.02
CA GLY A 61 -9.48 -4.72 17.02
C GLY A 61 -10.07 -3.38 16.58
N GLN A 62 -11.20 -2.97 17.20
CA GLN A 62 -11.82 -1.66 16.98
C GLN A 62 -12.03 -1.27 15.51
N ASP A 63 -12.49 -2.22 14.68
CA ASP A 63 -12.68 -2.01 13.24
C ASP A 63 -11.41 -1.71 12.42
N ALA A 64 -10.21 -1.85 12.99
CA ALA A 64 -8.94 -1.67 12.28
C ALA A 64 -8.81 -2.62 11.06
N GLU A 65 -9.38 -3.81 11.16
CA GLU A 65 -9.46 -4.78 10.06
C GLU A 65 -10.32 -4.27 8.91
N LYS A 66 -11.43 -3.56 9.20
CA LYS A 66 -12.32 -2.98 8.18
C LYS A 66 -11.64 -1.88 7.35
N LEU A 67 -10.50 -1.36 7.81
CA LEU A 67 -9.70 -0.36 7.08
C LEU A 67 -8.71 -0.97 6.07
N LEU A 68 -8.51 -2.30 6.11
CA LEU A 68 -7.72 -3.02 5.13
C LEU A 68 -8.49 -3.10 3.80
N ARG A 69 -9.77 -3.52 3.76
CA ARG A 69 -10.61 -3.59 2.53
C ARG A 69 -9.88 -4.22 1.31
N ASP A 70 -10.40 -4.01 0.12
CA ASP A 70 -9.86 -4.50 -1.16
C ASP A 70 -8.65 -3.71 -1.67
N ASN A 71 -7.99 -2.96 -0.78
CA ASN A 71 -6.88 -2.07 -1.12
C ASN A 71 -5.52 -2.66 -0.77
N PHE A 72 -5.50 -3.82 -0.09
CA PHE A 72 -4.28 -4.56 0.20
C PHE A 72 -4.39 -5.99 -0.30
N PHE A 73 -3.27 -6.53 -0.76
CA PHE A 73 -3.15 -7.95 -0.98
C PHE A 73 -2.87 -8.70 0.34
N LEU A 74 -2.93 -10.03 0.31
CA LEU A 74 -2.71 -10.91 1.48
C LEU A 74 -1.36 -10.71 2.19
N ASP A 75 -0.32 -10.23 1.49
CA ASP A 75 0.99 -9.94 2.09
C ASP A 75 1.09 -8.52 2.71
N GLY A 76 0.02 -7.73 2.61
CA GLY A 76 -0.06 -6.38 3.17
C GLY A 76 0.49 -5.27 2.26
N THR A 77 0.83 -5.58 1.02
CA THR A 77 1.16 -4.58 0.00
C THR A 77 -0.09 -3.91 -0.56
N VAL A 78 0.04 -2.66 -1.00
CA VAL A 78 -1.10 -1.90 -1.56
C VAL A 78 -1.40 -2.37 -2.97
N VAL A 79 -2.69 -2.54 -3.29
CA VAL A 79 -3.16 -2.88 -4.62
C VAL A 79 -3.02 -1.67 -5.55
N GLY A 80 -1.93 -1.61 -6.33
CA GLY A 80 -1.63 -0.49 -7.23
C GLY A 80 -2.41 -0.50 -8.55
N TYR A 81 -2.62 -1.67 -9.16
CA TYR A 81 -3.26 -1.81 -10.48
C TYR A 81 -4.54 -2.64 -10.39
N CYS A 82 -5.48 -2.13 -9.60
CA CYS A 82 -6.68 -2.88 -9.23
C CYS A 82 -7.56 -3.21 -10.46
N PRO A 83 -8.30 -4.33 -10.44
CA PRO A 83 -9.24 -4.68 -11.50
C PRO A 83 -10.35 -3.63 -11.74
N ARG A 84 -10.65 -2.81 -10.71
CA ARG A 84 -11.60 -1.69 -10.83
C ARG A 84 -11.07 -0.56 -11.74
N MET A 85 -9.75 -0.43 -11.85
CA MET A 85 -9.10 0.54 -12.74
C MET A 85 -8.75 -0.09 -14.09
N TYR A 86 -8.27 -1.34 -14.08
CA TYR A 86 -7.87 -2.09 -15.27
C TYR A 86 -8.60 -3.43 -15.30
N ILE A 87 -9.75 -3.49 -15.97
CA ILE A 87 -10.61 -4.70 -15.95
C ILE A 87 -9.91 -5.95 -16.48
N THR A 88 -8.95 -5.78 -17.40
CA THR A 88 -8.11 -6.87 -17.92
C THR A 88 -7.26 -7.55 -16.84
N ASN A 89 -6.92 -6.85 -15.75
CA ASN A 89 -6.21 -7.42 -14.62
C ASN A 89 -7.11 -8.34 -13.77
N ALA A 90 -8.43 -8.35 -13.96
CA ALA A 90 -9.35 -9.19 -13.17
C ALA A 90 -9.00 -10.68 -13.24
N LEU A 91 -8.66 -11.18 -14.43
CA LEU A 91 -8.27 -12.58 -14.62
C LEU A 91 -6.95 -12.91 -13.91
N ILE A 92 -5.98 -12.00 -13.97
CA ILE A 92 -4.68 -12.18 -13.29
C ILE A 92 -4.92 -12.27 -11.77
N PHE A 93 -5.75 -11.40 -11.21
CA PHE A 93 -6.10 -11.46 -9.79
C PHE A 93 -6.86 -12.73 -9.40
N ALA A 94 -7.67 -13.29 -10.29
CA ALA A 94 -8.47 -14.48 -10.02
C ALA A 94 -7.68 -15.79 -10.14
N LEU A 95 -6.65 -15.83 -11.00
CA LEU A 95 -5.98 -17.07 -11.39
C LEU A 95 -4.53 -17.17 -10.89
N GLU A 96 -3.84 -16.06 -10.68
CA GLU A 96 -2.44 -16.10 -10.26
C GLU A 96 -2.30 -16.35 -8.75
N PRO A 97 -1.55 -17.39 -8.33
CA PRO A 97 -1.35 -17.68 -6.92
C PRO A 97 -0.40 -16.67 -6.23
N ARG A 98 0.38 -15.92 -7.01
CA ARG A 98 1.32 -14.91 -6.51
C ARG A 98 1.01 -13.55 -7.12
N GLN A 99 1.40 -12.49 -6.41
CA GLN A 99 1.32 -11.15 -6.96
C GLN A 99 2.30 -10.97 -8.11
N THR A 100 1.74 -10.68 -9.27
CA THR A 100 2.46 -10.49 -10.52
C THR A 100 2.55 -9.01 -10.85
N PHE A 101 3.15 -8.21 -9.96
CA PHE A 101 3.22 -6.74 -10.12
C PHE A 101 3.75 -6.29 -11.49
N PRO A 102 4.82 -6.91 -12.07
CA PRO A 102 5.26 -6.60 -13.42
C PRO A 102 4.17 -6.85 -14.48
N GLN A 103 3.51 -8.00 -14.45
CA GLN A 103 2.44 -8.33 -15.40
C GLN A 103 1.25 -7.36 -15.27
N LEU A 104 0.85 -7.02 -14.04
CA LEU A 104 -0.20 -6.04 -13.77
C LEU A 104 0.15 -4.64 -14.30
N ALA A 105 1.44 -4.29 -14.34
CA ALA A 105 1.92 -3.02 -14.84
C ALA A 105 1.90 -2.91 -16.38
N GLU A 106 1.90 -4.02 -17.13
CA GLU A 106 1.93 -3.98 -18.59
C GLU A 106 0.67 -3.35 -19.19
N VAL A 107 -0.50 -3.69 -18.63
CA VAL A 107 -1.77 -3.06 -19.03
C VAL A 107 -1.70 -1.57 -18.78
N ARG A 108 -1.22 -1.15 -17.61
CA ARG A 108 -1.03 0.26 -17.29
C ARG A 108 -0.13 0.93 -18.32
N ARG A 109 1.05 0.36 -18.63
CA ARG A 109 2.00 0.97 -19.57
C ARG A 109 1.34 1.28 -20.92
N THR A 110 0.53 0.36 -21.44
CA THR A 110 -0.20 0.57 -22.70
C THR A 110 -1.22 1.71 -22.59
N VAL A 111 -1.99 1.76 -21.50
CA VAL A 111 -2.97 2.85 -21.27
C VAL A 111 -2.29 4.21 -21.15
N TRP A 112 -1.15 4.29 -20.46
CA TRP A 112 -0.40 5.54 -20.34
C TRP A 112 0.21 6.00 -21.68
N LYS A 113 0.71 5.07 -22.51
CA LYS A 113 1.16 5.41 -23.87
C LYS A 113 0.04 5.99 -24.72
N TRP A 114 -1.16 5.42 -24.65
CA TRP A 114 -2.33 5.96 -25.34
C TRP A 114 -2.69 7.35 -24.82
N LEU A 115 -2.66 7.56 -23.49
CA LEU A 115 -2.93 8.86 -22.88
C LEU A 115 -1.92 9.93 -23.31
N ASP A 116 -0.63 9.60 -23.34
CA ASP A 116 0.43 10.50 -23.81
C ASP A 116 0.21 10.91 -25.27
N TRP A 117 -0.21 9.95 -26.11
CA TRP A 117 -0.55 10.22 -27.51
C TRP A 117 -1.76 11.16 -27.64
N VAL A 118 -2.85 10.90 -26.89
CA VAL A 118 -4.04 11.78 -26.86
C VAL A 118 -3.67 13.20 -26.43
N ASN A 119 -2.75 13.34 -25.49
CA ASN A 119 -2.29 14.62 -24.97
C ASN A 119 -1.22 15.30 -25.84
N GLY A 120 -0.83 14.72 -26.98
CA GLY A 120 0.15 15.31 -27.89
C GLY A 120 1.56 15.40 -27.33
N VAL A 121 1.93 14.54 -26.38
CA VAL A 121 3.27 14.51 -25.76
C VAL A 121 4.30 14.11 -26.84
N LYS A 122 5.21 15.03 -27.19
CA LYS A 122 6.17 14.91 -28.32
C LYS A 122 7.25 13.82 -28.18
N SER A 123 7.25 13.05 -27.10
CA SER A 123 8.05 11.84 -26.94
C SER A 123 7.55 11.11 -25.68
N PRO A 124 6.63 10.13 -25.80
CA PRO A 124 6.25 9.30 -24.66
C PRO A 124 7.52 8.62 -24.17
N ARG A 125 7.95 8.86 -22.91
CA ARG A 125 9.23 8.33 -22.42
C ARG A 125 9.19 6.80 -22.48
N VAL A 126 9.93 6.27 -23.46
CA VAL A 126 10.23 4.87 -23.62
C VAL A 126 11.37 4.55 -22.66
N SER A 127 11.15 3.63 -21.73
CA SER A 127 12.23 2.74 -21.28
C SER A 127 11.73 1.32 -21.57
N ALA A 128 11.90 0.93 -22.83
CA ALA A 128 12.30 -0.43 -23.12
C ALA A 128 13.82 -0.38 -23.02
N GLU A 129 14.37 -1.22 -22.15
CA GLU A 129 15.72 -1.19 -21.54
C GLU A 129 15.81 -0.37 -20.23
#